data_AF-A0A2H9MUU1-F1
#
_entry.id   AF-A0A2H9MUU1-F1
#
_cell.length_a   1.000
_cell.length_b   1.000
_cell.length_c   1.000
_cell.angle_alpha   90.00
_cell.angle_beta   90.00
_cell.angle_gamma   90.00
#
_symmetry.space_group_name_H-M   'P 1'
#
loop_
_entity.id
_entity.type
_entity.pdbx_description
1 polymer ?
#
loop_
_entity_poly.entity_id
_entity_poly.type
_entity_poly.pdbx_seq_one_letter_code
_entity_poly.pdbx_strand_id
1 'polypeptide(L)'
;MNQIPEFALTVILISASGVMTPGPLFTANIVQGIRGGGKTGIQMAIGHTIVELPLVILLGIGVFSFEIFPEFRTVISILGAIALFVFAGIQIKTTLQRNERKHFNPKHGVVFTGIILSALNPFFIIWWVSIGLKLISDAMLIWAFSGILIVFLLHIW
;
A
#
# COMPACT_ATOMS: atom_id res chain seq x y z
N MET A 1 16.96 3.56 -22.65
CA MET A 1 16.90 4.59 -21.58
C MET A 1 16.58 3.85 -20.30
N ASN A 2 17.30 4.11 -19.20
CA ASN A 2 17.24 3.29 -17.98
C ASN A 2 15.86 3.44 -17.29
N GLN A 3 14.90 2.58 -17.64
CA GLN A 3 13.53 2.59 -17.10
C GLN A 3 13.46 2.22 -15.61
N ILE A 4 14.48 1.53 -15.09
CA ILE A 4 14.54 1.04 -13.71
C ILE A 4 14.51 2.18 -12.67
N PRO A 5 15.41 3.19 -12.70
CA PRO A 5 15.42 4.26 -11.70
C PRO A 5 14.15 5.12 -11.69
N GLU A 6 13.59 5.44 -12.86
CA GLU A 6 12.34 6.23 -12.97
C GLU A 6 11.16 5.46 -12.38
N PHE A 7 11.06 4.17 -12.68
CA PHE A 7 10.04 3.30 -12.12
C PHE A 7 10.20 3.15 -10.61
N ALA A 8 11.42 2.91 -10.13
CA ALA A 8 11.70 2.80 -8.69
C ALA A 8 11.31 4.06 -7.93
N LEU A 9 11.68 5.24 -8.45
CA LEU A 9 11.31 6.51 -7.85
C LEU A 9 9.78 6.68 -7.80
N THR A 10 9.10 6.31 -8.89
CA THR A 10 7.63 6.35 -8.96
C THR A 10 6.99 5.45 -7.92
N VAL A 11 7.43 4.20 -7.81
CA VAL A 11 6.93 3.25 -6.80
C VAL A 11 7.19 3.80 -5.40
N ILE A 12 8.41 4.25 -5.08
CA ILE A 12 8.75 4.74 -3.75
C ILE A 12 7.90 5.96 -3.37
N LEU A 13 7.77 6.96 -4.25
CA LEU A 13 7.01 8.18 -3.97
C LEU A 13 5.51 7.90 -3.79
N ILE A 14 4.94 7.05 -4.65
CA ILE A 14 3.52 6.68 -4.55
C ILE A 14 3.28 5.82 -3.30
N SER A 15 4.20 4.90 -2.97
CA SER A 15 4.10 4.06 -1.77
C SER A 15 4.19 4.87 -0.48
N ALA A 16 5.08 5.87 -0.44
CA ALA A 16 5.19 6.79 0.68
C ALA A 16 3.85 7.49 0.97
N SER A 17 3.11 7.88 -0.07
CA SER A 17 1.78 8.49 0.11
C SER A 17 0.78 7.54 0.79
N GLY A 18 0.84 6.23 0.48
CA GLY A 18 -0.01 5.21 1.08
C GLY A 18 0.32 5.00 2.56
N VAL A 19 1.59 4.76 2.88
CA VAL A 19 2.05 4.46 4.25
C VAL A 19 1.86 5.65 5.20
N MET A 20 1.98 6.88 4.70
CA MET A 20 1.81 8.09 5.50
C MET A 20 0.34 8.48 5.75
N THR A 21 -0.62 7.72 5.22
CA THR A 21 -2.05 7.99 5.44
C THR A 21 -2.41 7.75 6.92
N PRO A 22 -2.91 8.77 7.66
CA PRO A 22 -3.25 8.62 9.06
C PRO A 22 -4.44 7.66 9.21
N GLY A 23 -4.18 6.50 9.82
CA GLY A 23 -5.18 5.45 10.03
C GLY A 23 -4.83 4.53 11.19
N PRO A 24 -5.63 3.47 11.43
CA PRO A 24 -5.42 2.53 12.53
C PRO A 24 -4.04 1.84 12.50
N LEU A 25 -3.61 1.35 11.33
CA LEU A 25 -2.31 0.69 11.17
C LEU A 25 -1.15 1.66 11.42
N PHE A 26 -1.18 2.85 10.80
CA PHE A 26 -0.19 3.90 11.01
C PHE A 26 -0.10 4.33 12.49
N THR A 27 -1.26 4.51 13.13
CA THR A 27 -1.33 4.88 14.55
C THR A 27 -0.78 3.77 15.44
N ALA A 28 -1.14 2.50 15.17
CA ALA A 28 -0.62 1.36 15.90
C ALA A 28 0.90 1.24 15.76
N ASN A 29 1.45 1.48 14.57
CA ASN A 29 2.88 1.46 14.31
C ASN A 29 3.61 2.53 15.15
N ILE A 30 3.09 3.76 15.18
CA ILE A 30 3.64 4.83 16.02
C ILE A 30 3.57 4.47 17.51
N VAL A 31 2.41 4.02 18.00
CA VAL A 31 2.22 3.71 19.43
C VAL A 31 3.13 2.57 19.87
N GLN A 32 3.22 1.49 19.08
CA GLN A 32 4.09 0.36 19.37
C GLN A 32 5.57 0.76 19.24
N GLY A 33 5.92 1.59 18.25
CA GLY A 33 7.25 2.14 18.05
C GLY A 33 7.75 2.97 19.23
N ILE A 34 6.90 3.82 19.78
CA ILE A 34 7.21 4.61 20.99
C ILE A 34 7.43 3.72 22.20
N ARG A 35 6.67 2.60 22.32
CA ARG A 35 6.73 1.70 23.49
C ARG A 35 7.85 0.66 23.43
N GLY A 36 8.11 0.09 22.25
CA GLY A 36 9.00 -1.06 22.07
C GLY A 36 10.17 -0.81 21.10
N GLY A 37 10.38 0.45 20.68
CA GLY A 37 11.47 0.86 19.81
C GLY A 37 11.36 0.33 18.37
N GLY A 38 12.40 0.57 17.58
CA GLY A 38 12.42 0.26 16.13
C GLY A 38 12.15 -1.20 15.77
N LYS A 39 12.44 -2.15 16.67
CA LYS A 39 12.12 -3.58 16.47
C LYS A 39 10.63 -3.83 16.26
N THR A 40 9.77 -3.05 16.92
CA THR A 40 8.32 -3.16 16.74
C THR A 40 7.86 -2.68 15.37
N GLY A 41 8.56 -1.70 14.77
CA GLY A 41 8.32 -1.29 13.39
C GLY A 41 8.55 -2.44 12.41
N ILE A 42 9.68 -3.14 12.54
CA ILE A 42 9.99 -4.32 11.72
C ILE A 42 8.95 -5.42 11.94
N GLN A 43 8.55 -5.69 13.18
CA GLN A 43 7.50 -6.67 13.47
C GLN A 43 6.14 -6.29 12.87
N MET A 44 5.80 -5.00 12.86
CA MET A 44 4.58 -4.49 12.24
C MET A 44 4.65 -4.67 10.72
N ALA A 45 5.79 -4.33 10.10
CA ALA A 45 6.04 -4.53 8.67
C ALA A 45 5.91 -6.01 8.29
N ILE A 46 6.49 -6.94 9.06
CA ILE A 46 6.32 -8.38 8.84
C ILE A 46 4.83 -8.78 8.83
N GLY A 47 4.06 -8.28 9.80
CA GLY A 47 2.61 -8.52 9.85
C GLY A 47 1.86 -7.96 8.64
N HIS A 48 2.27 -6.78 8.16
CA HIS A 48 1.73 -6.15 6.95
C HIS A 48 2.03 -6.97 5.69
N THR A 49 3.31 -7.36 5.51
CA THR A 49 3.80 -8.18 4.38
C THR A 49 3.04 -9.49 4.26
N ILE A 50 2.67 -10.14 5.38
CA ILE A 50 1.90 -11.40 5.37
C ILE A 50 0.55 -11.25 4.66
N VAL A 51 -0.09 -10.08 4.75
CA VAL A 51 -1.36 -9.79 4.07
C VAL A 51 -1.11 -9.27 2.66
N GLU A 52 -0.11 -8.40 2.54
CA GLU A 52 0.16 -7.68 1.30
C GLU A 52 0.71 -8.58 0.20
N LEU A 53 1.67 -9.46 0.50
CA LEU A 53 2.29 -10.29 -0.52
C LEU A 53 1.27 -11.20 -1.24
N PRO A 54 0.38 -11.93 -0.55
CA PRO A 54 -0.69 -12.68 -1.22
C PRO A 54 -1.61 -11.78 -2.07
N LEU A 55 -1.95 -10.59 -1.58
CA LEU A 55 -2.79 -9.64 -2.31
C LEU A 55 -2.12 -9.19 -3.60
N VAL A 56 -0.85 -8.80 -3.54
CA VAL A 56 -0.07 -8.34 -4.71
C VAL A 56 0.07 -9.45 -5.76
N ILE A 57 0.32 -10.69 -5.33
CA ILE A 57 0.37 -11.85 -6.24
C ILE A 57 -1.00 -12.06 -6.91
N LEU A 58 -2.09 -12.03 -6.13
CA LEU A 58 -3.45 -12.21 -6.64
C LEU A 58 -3.80 -11.13 -7.68
N LEU A 59 -3.46 -9.87 -7.39
CA LEU A 59 -3.67 -8.75 -8.30
C LEU A 59 -2.83 -8.89 -9.58
N GLY A 60 -1.57 -9.32 -9.48
CA GLY A 60 -0.73 -9.58 -10.65
C GLY A 60 -1.28 -10.68 -11.56
N ILE A 61 -1.80 -11.77 -10.99
CA ILE A 61 -2.51 -12.81 -11.75
C ILE A 61 -3.78 -12.23 -12.40
N GLY A 62 -4.50 -11.38 -11.68
CA GLY A 62 -5.65 -10.65 -12.19
C GLY A 62 -5.29 -9.79 -13.41
N VAL A 63 -4.23 -8.98 -13.33
CA VAL A 63 -3.75 -8.14 -14.45
C VAL A 63 -3.51 -8.99 -15.69
N PHE A 64 -2.81 -10.12 -15.57
CA PHE A 64 -2.57 -11.02 -16.70
C PHE A 64 -3.86 -11.47 -17.39
N SER A 65 -4.93 -11.68 -16.62
CA SER A 65 -6.23 -12.12 -17.15
C SER A 65 -6.98 -11.00 -17.88
N PHE A 66 -6.74 -9.74 -17.52
CA PHE A 66 -7.41 -8.57 -18.10
C PHE A 66 -6.61 -7.88 -19.23
N GLU A 67 -5.37 -8.31 -19.52
CA GLU A 67 -4.57 -7.76 -20.64
C GLU A 67 -5.20 -7.99 -22.02
N ILE A 68 -6.18 -8.89 -22.12
CA ILE A 68 -6.98 -9.11 -23.34
C ILE A 68 -7.79 -7.86 -23.72
N PHE A 69 -8.11 -6.99 -22.76
CA PHE A 69 -8.88 -5.77 -23.00
C PHE A 69 -7.95 -4.57 -23.23
N PRO A 70 -7.92 -3.96 -24.44
CA PRO A 70 -7.02 -2.84 -24.75
C PRO A 70 -7.19 -1.63 -23.82
N GLU A 71 -8.41 -1.43 -23.31
CA GLU A 71 -8.79 -0.29 -22.48
C GLU A 71 -8.43 -0.46 -21.01
N PHE A 72 -8.07 -1.67 -20.57
CA PHE A 72 -7.87 -2.00 -19.16
C PHE A 72 -6.86 -1.06 -18.48
N ARG A 73 -5.70 -0.82 -19.11
CA ARG A 73 -4.65 0.05 -18.55
C ARG A 73 -5.10 1.51 -18.43
N THR A 74 -5.85 2.00 -19.41
CA THR A 74 -6.40 3.37 -19.38
C THR A 74 -7.40 3.53 -18.25
N VAL A 75 -8.29 2.54 -18.08
CA VAL A 75 -9.30 2.54 -17.01
C VAL A 75 -8.65 2.52 -15.62
N ILE A 76 -7.72 1.59 -15.36
CA ILE A 76 -7.06 1.52 -14.04
C ILE A 76 -6.20 2.76 -13.76
N SER A 77 -5.65 3.40 -14.79
CA SER A 77 -4.88 4.65 -14.65
C SER A 77 -5.77 5.81 -14.23
N ILE A 78 -6.94 5.96 -14.86
CA ILE A 78 -7.93 6.98 -14.51
C ILE A 78 -8.46 6.72 -13.09
N LEU A 79 -8.84 5.48 -12.78
CA LEU A 79 -9.30 5.10 -11.44
C LEU A 79 -8.23 5.32 -10.37
N GLY A 80 -6.98 4.97 -10.65
CA GLY A 80 -5.84 5.20 -9.77
C GLY A 80 -5.61 6.69 -9.49
N ALA A 81 -5.69 7.54 -10.52
CA ALA A 81 -5.56 8.98 -10.36
C ALA A 81 -6.70 9.56 -9.50
N ILE A 82 -7.95 9.17 -9.77
CA ILE A 82 -9.11 9.59 -8.96
C ILE A 82 -8.94 9.15 -7.50
N ALA A 83 -8.52 7.91 -7.27
CA ALA A 83 -8.29 7.38 -5.93
C ALA A 83 -7.25 8.19 -5.16
N LEU A 84 -6.13 8.56 -5.79
CA LEU A 84 -5.10 9.41 -5.17
C LEU A 84 -5.66 10.79 -4.76
N PHE A 85 -6.44 11.45 -5.62
CA PHE A 85 -7.05 12.74 -5.28
C PHE A 85 -8.08 12.62 -4.15
N VAL A 86 -8.91 11.56 -4.17
CA VAL A 86 -9.87 11.28 -3.10
C VAL A 86 -9.14 11.05 -1.78
N PHE A 87 -8.09 10.23 -1.78
CA PHE A 87 -7.28 9.99 -0.59
C PHE A 87 -6.62 11.26 -0.08
N ALA A 88 -6.03 12.08 -0.95
CA ALA A 88 -5.48 13.37 -0.58
C ALA A 88 -6.54 14.26 0.11
N GLY A 89 -7.75 14.36 -0.45
CA GLY A 89 -8.86 15.12 0.13
C GLY A 89 -9.31 14.60 1.50
N ILE A 90 -9.46 13.28 1.65
CA ILE A 90 -9.81 12.64 2.94
C ILE A 90 -8.71 12.90 3.97
N GLN A 91 -7.43 12.82 3.57
CA GLN A 91 -6.29 13.00 4.46
C GLN A 91 -6.15 14.44 4.95
N ILE A 92 -6.36 15.43 4.08
CA ILE A 92 -6.40 16.84 4.47
C ILE A 92 -7.55 17.09 5.45
N LYS A 93 -8.76 16.62 5.13
CA LYS A 93 -9.94 16.79 5.98
C LYS A 93 -9.78 16.15 7.35
N THR A 94 -9.34 14.90 7.41
CA THR A 94 -9.17 14.15 8.66
C THR A 94 -8.08 14.75 9.55
N THR A 95 -7.01 15.28 8.96
CA THR A 95 -5.96 15.97 9.72
C THR A 95 -6.47 17.28 10.32
N LEU A 96 -7.26 18.06 9.58
CA LEU A 96 -7.83 19.33 10.05
C LEU A 96 -8.95 19.18 11.09
N GLN A 97 -9.69 18.06 11.06
CA GLN A 97 -10.83 17.80 11.95
C GLN A 97 -10.48 17.08 13.25
N ARG A 98 -9.19 16.82 13.53
CA ARG A 98 -8.79 15.93 14.61
C ARG A 98 -8.95 16.58 15.99
N ASN A 99 -10.08 16.31 16.64
CA ASN A 99 -10.41 16.80 17.99
C ASN A 99 -10.25 15.77 19.11
N GLU A 100 -10.06 14.47 18.83
CA GLU A 100 -9.89 13.47 19.89
C GLU A 100 -8.76 12.46 19.65
N ARG A 101 -7.91 12.30 20.68
CA ARG A 101 -6.91 11.23 20.76
C ARG A 101 -7.57 9.99 21.37
N LYS A 102 -8.14 9.10 20.56
CA LYS A 102 -8.50 7.77 21.07
C LYS A 102 -7.20 7.05 21.49
N HIS A 103 -7.11 6.68 22.76
CA HIS A 103 -6.02 5.85 23.26
C HIS A 103 -6.11 4.47 22.61
N PHE A 104 -5.26 4.23 21.60
CA PHE A 104 -5.09 2.91 21.01
C PHE A 104 -4.17 2.11 21.95
N ASN A 105 -4.74 1.16 22.68
CA ASN A 105 -3.97 0.26 23.53
C ASN A 105 -3.97 -1.14 22.90
N PRO A 106 -2.98 -1.47 22.04
CA PRO A 106 -2.92 -2.77 21.39
C PRO A 106 -2.72 -3.85 22.46
N LYS A 107 -3.73 -4.71 22.64
CA LYS A 107 -3.70 -5.85 23.58
C LYS A 107 -3.02 -7.10 22.99
N HIS A 108 -2.80 -7.12 21.67
CA HIS A 108 -2.26 -8.27 20.95
C HIS A 108 -0.81 -8.02 20.50
N GLY A 109 -0.13 -9.10 20.10
CA GLY A 109 1.23 -9.04 19.57
C GLY A 109 1.36 -8.10 18.36
N VAL A 110 2.54 -7.49 18.20
CA VAL A 110 2.82 -6.47 17.17
C VAL A 110 2.58 -7.01 15.75
N VAL A 111 3.06 -8.23 15.46
CA VAL A 111 2.87 -8.90 14.16
C VAL A 111 1.38 -9.13 13.87
N PHE A 112 0.64 -9.69 14.85
CA PHE A 112 -0.79 -9.95 14.71
C PHE A 112 -1.60 -8.65 14.52
N THR A 113 -1.20 -7.58 15.19
CA THR A 113 -1.76 -6.25 15.00
C THR A 113 -1.52 -5.77 13.57
N GLY A 114 -0.33 -5.99 13.02
CA GLY A 114 -0.01 -5.70 11.61
C GLY A 114 -0.91 -6.47 10.65
N ILE A 115 -1.11 -7.77 10.86
CA ILE A 115 -1.99 -8.61 10.04
C ILE A 115 -3.43 -8.09 10.05
N ILE A 116 -4.04 -7.97 11.23
CA ILE A 116 -5.45 -7.57 11.35
C ILE A 116 -5.67 -6.17 10.78
N LEU A 117 -4.83 -5.21 11.17
CA LEU A 117 -5.01 -3.83 10.74
C LEU A 117 -4.67 -3.63 9.27
N SER A 118 -3.99 -4.56 8.61
CA SER A 118 -3.80 -4.52 7.15
C SER A 118 -4.99 -5.15 6.44
N ALA A 119 -5.40 -6.35 6.86
CA ALA A 119 -6.49 -7.09 6.25
C ALA A 119 -7.85 -6.38 6.37
N LEU A 120 -8.09 -5.67 7.46
CA LEU A 120 -9.34 -4.94 7.70
C LEU A 120 -9.28 -3.45 7.33
N ASN A 121 -8.20 -3.00 6.68
CA ASN A 121 -8.05 -1.61 6.31
C ASN A 121 -8.59 -1.34 4.89
N PRO A 122 -9.75 -0.65 4.76
CA PRO A 122 -10.32 -0.36 3.45
C PRO A 122 -9.42 0.56 2.62
N PHE A 123 -8.66 1.47 3.24
CA PHE A 123 -7.73 2.33 2.50
C PHE A 123 -6.62 1.51 1.84
N PHE A 124 -6.07 0.54 2.57
CA PHE A 124 -5.04 -0.36 2.04
C PHE A 124 -5.56 -1.18 0.84
N ILE A 125 -6.74 -1.78 0.97
CA ILE A 125 -7.35 -2.57 -0.10
C ILE A 125 -7.66 -1.68 -1.31
N ILE A 126 -8.33 -0.54 -1.10
CA ILE A 126 -8.71 0.39 -2.18
C ILE A 126 -7.45 0.92 -2.89
N TRP A 127 -6.39 1.24 -2.15
CA TRP A 127 -5.11 1.68 -2.73
C TRP A 127 -4.52 0.60 -3.65
N TRP A 128 -4.49 -0.65 -3.20
CA TRP A 128 -3.96 -1.77 -4.01
C TRP A 128 -4.80 -2.08 -5.24
N VAL A 129 -6.13 -2.05 -5.16
CA VAL A 129 -6.99 -2.30 -6.34
C VAL A 129 -7.08 -1.10 -7.30
N SER A 130 -6.56 0.07 -6.91
CA SER A 130 -6.54 1.27 -7.75
C SER A 130 -5.13 1.56 -8.28
N ILE A 131 -4.37 2.41 -7.60
CA ILE A 131 -3.03 2.82 -8.03
C ILE A 131 -2.03 1.66 -7.92
N GLY A 132 -2.16 0.78 -6.92
CA GLY A 132 -1.30 -0.40 -6.79
C GLY A 132 -1.44 -1.35 -7.99
N LEU A 133 -2.66 -1.58 -8.47
CA LEU A 133 -2.96 -2.40 -9.64
C LEU A 133 -2.31 -1.81 -10.90
N LYS A 134 -2.34 -0.47 -11.04
CA LYS A 134 -1.64 0.25 -12.11
C LYS A 134 -0.12 0.03 -12.01
N LEU A 135 0.48 0.16 -10.82
CA LEU A 135 1.92 -0.09 -10.63
C LEU A 135 2.33 -1.53 -10.97
N ILE A 136 1.52 -2.51 -10.57
CA ILE A 136 1.72 -3.92 -10.94
C ILE A 136 1.65 -4.09 -12.46
N SER A 137 0.63 -3.49 -13.10
CA SER A 137 0.44 -3.57 -14.55
C SER A 137 1.60 -2.97 -15.35
N ASP A 138 2.11 -1.82 -14.91
CA ASP A 138 3.28 -1.17 -15.54
C ASP A 138 4.54 -2.04 -15.38
N ALA A 139 4.77 -2.60 -14.19
CA ALA A 139 5.92 -3.46 -13.97
C ALA A 139 5.87 -4.75 -14.77
N MET A 140 4.67 -5.34 -14.89
CA MET A 140 4.49 -6.53 -15.72
C MET A 140 4.67 -6.25 -17.21
N LEU A 141 4.37 -5.04 -17.66
CA LEU A 141 4.66 -4.64 -19.04
C LEU A 141 6.17 -4.58 -19.32
N ILE A 142 6.97 -4.13 -18.35
CA ILE A 142 8.41 -3.97 -18.51
C ILE A 142 9.17 -5.29 -18.25
N TRP A 143 8.76 -6.06 -17.24
CA TRP A 143 9.51 -7.21 -16.73
C TRP A 143 8.68 -8.51 -16.64
N ALA A 144 7.52 -8.59 -17.29
CA ALA A 144 6.62 -9.73 -17.20
C ALA A 144 6.30 -10.11 -15.75
N PHE A 145 6.13 -11.40 -15.43
CA PHE A 145 5.83 -11.85 -14.06
C PHE A 145 6.88 -11.45 -13.01
N SER A 146 8.14 -11.22 -13.41
CA SER A 146 9.15 -10.73 -12.47
C SER A 146 8.87 -9.30 -11.99
N GLY A 147 8.09 -8.52 -12.74
CA GLY A 147 7.62 -7.20 -12.37
C GLY A 147 6.82 -7.17 -11.06
N ILE A 148 6.09 -8.24 -10.74
CA ILE A 148 5.33 -8.37 -9.49
C ILE A 148 6.29 -8.31 -8.29
N LEU A 149 7.38 -9.09 -8.34
CA LEU A 149 8.40 -9.11 -7.29
C LEU A 149 9.18 -7.79 -7.24
N ILE A 150 9.51 -7.21 -8.40
CA ILE A 150 10.22 -5.92 -8.48
C ILE A 150 9.41 -4.81 -7.81
N VAL A 151 8.11 -4.68 -8.14
CA VAL A 151 7.23 -3.70 -7.49
C VAL A 151 7.14 -3.94 -6.00
N PHE A 152 6.93 -5.20 -5.60
CA PHE A 152 6.79 -5.55 -4.20
C PHE A 152 8.05 -5.17 -3.39
N LEU A 153 9.24 -5.48 -3.89
CA LEU A 153 10.51 -5.14 -3.24
C LEU A 153 10.78 -3.64 -3.18
N LEU A 154 10.33 -2.88 -4.19
CA LEU A 154 10.44 -1.42 -4.20
C LEU A 154 9.37 -0.74 -3.31
N HIS A 155 8.28 -1.45 -3.02
CA HIS A 155 7.17 -0.98 -2.19
C HIS A 155 7.39 -1.26 -0.70
N ILE A 156 7.91 -2.43 -0.36
CA ILE A 156 7.98 -2.90 1.04
C ILE A 156 9.20 -2.32 1.76
N TRP A 157 8.98 -1.33 2.62
CA TRP A 157 10.00 -0.71 3.49
C TRP A 157 9.41 -0.11 4.76
#